data_AF-A0A6J0J487-F1
#
_entry.id   AF-A0A6J0J487-F1
#
_cell.length_a   1.000
_cell.length_b   1.000
_cell.length_c   1.000
_cell.angle_alpha   90.00
_cell.angle_beta   90.00
_cell.angle_gamma   90.00
#
_symmetry.space_group_name_H-M   'P 1'
#
loop_
_entity.id
_entity.type
_entity.pdbx_description
1 polymer ?
#
loop_
_entity_poly.entity_id
_entity_poly.type
_entity_poly.pdbx_seq_one_letter_code
_entity_poly.pdbx_strand_id
1 'polypeptide(L)'
;MSDGILSKAATMEIPISSNGDTSSLPEDDGLEQDLQQVMVSGPNLNETSIVSGGYGGTAEGIIPTGTIKAPPFPGSLVHPHSPRGPSVPPSAPAARRMARLAASPAGPGLHTPPPGPPPSGEEVVRGIAVEKFDIVKKWGINTYKCTKQLLSERFGRGSRTVDLELETQIELLRETKRKYESVLQLARALTAHLYSLVQTQHALGDAFADLSQKSPELQEEFGYNAETQKLLCKNGETLLGAVNFFVSSINTLVNKTMEDTLMTVKQYETARLEYDAYRTDLEELSMGPRDAGAVSRLDAAQSQFQSHKDKYEKLRADVAIKLKFLEENKIKVMHKQLLLFHNAISAYFAGNQQQLEQTLKQFNIKLKTPGAEKPSWLEEQ
;
A
#
# COMPACT_ATOMS: atom_id res chain seq x y z
N MET A 1 29.38 -24.76 57.17
CA MET A 1 29.55 -24.88 55.71
C MET A 1 28.44 -25.80 55.26
N SER A 2 27.41 -25.18 54.69
CA SER A 2 26.04 -25.69 54.68
C SER A 2 25.71 -26.48 53.42
N ASP A 3 24.80 -27.43 53.61
CA ASP A 3 24.33 -28.49 52.71
C ASP A 3 23.70 -28.05 51.38
N GLY A 4 23.74 -28.97 50.41
CA GLY A 4 23.03 -28.89 49.14
C GLY A 4 21.56 -29.32 49.24
N ILE A 5 20.72 -28.76 48.36
CA ILE A 5 19.31 -29.15 48.18
C ILE A 5 18.96 -29.13 46.68
N LEU A 6 18.32 -30.22 46.23
CA LEU A 6 17.77 -30.46 44.90
C LEU A 6 16.47 -29.67 44.62
N SER A 7 16.29 -29.34 43.34
CA SER A 7 15.03 -29.32 42.55
C SER A 7 13.88 -28.37 42.93
N LYS A 8 13.48 -27.52 41.97
CA LYS A 8 12.14 -27.54 41.33
C LYS A 8 12.01 -26.45 40.25
N ALA A 9 11.50 -26.84 39.09
CA ALA A 9 11.06 -25.95 38.03
C ALA A 9 9.80 -25.19 38.48
N ALA A 10 9.75 -23.88 38.21
CA ALA A 10 8.60 -23.03 38.52
C ALA A 10 7.74 -22.85 37.25
N THR A 11 6.62 -23.57 37.23
CA THR A 11 5.47 -23.30 36.36
C THR A 11 4.77 -22.05 36.91
N MET A 12 4.64 -20.98 36.12
CA MET A 12 3.78 -19.85 36.48
C MET A 12 2.36 -20.14 35.98
N GLU A 13 1.48 -20.50 36.91
CA GLU A 13 0.03 -20.57 36.70
C GLU A 13 -0.56 -19.16 36.71
N ILE A 14 -1.41 -18.85 35.73
CA ILE A 14 -2.17 -17.60 35.64
C ILE A 14 -3.45 -17.77 36.48
N PRO A 15 -3.71 -16.95 37.51
CA PRO A 15 -4.95 -17.05 38.27
C PRO A 15 -6.14 -16.56 37.43
N ILE A 16 -7.16 -17.39 37.30
CA ILE A 16 -8.48 -17.02 36.77
C ILE A 16 -9.28 -16.45 37.96
N SER A 17 -9.42 -15.12 38.03
CA SER A 17 -10.30 -14.48 39.01
C SER A 17 -11.74 -14.45 38.50
N SER A 18 -12.62 -15.09 39.27
CA SER A 18 -14.08 -15.16 39.15
C SER A 18 -14.76 -13.79 39.34
N ASN A 19 -15.91 -13.63 38.69
CA ASN A 19 -16.82 -12.48 38.65
C ASN A 19 -16.98 -11.64 39.94
N GLY A 20 -17.07 -10.32 39.74
CA GLY A 20 -18.02 -9.45 40.43
C GLY A 20 -17.44 -8.53 41.52
N ASP A 21 -16.96 -7.34 41.12
CA ASP A 21 -17.26 -6.05 41.77
C ASP A 21 -16.37 -4.95 41.15
N THR A 22 -16.98 -4.03 40.40
CA THR A 22 -16.33 -2.77 40.00
C THR A 22 -17.22 -1.60 40.38
N SER A 23 -16.92 -1.02 41.53
CA SER A 23 -17.34 0.32 41.89
C SER A 23 -16.47 1.36 41.16
N SER A 24 -17.16 2.20 40.38
CA SER A 24 -16.86 3.60 40.02
C SER A 24 -15.46 3.98 39.47
N LEU A 25 -15.39 4.15 38.15
CA LEU A 25 -14.57 5.17 37.47
C LEU A 25 -15.40 5.77 36.30
N PRO A 26 -15.21 7.06 35.95
CA PRO A 26 -16.12 7.80 35.08
C PRO A 26 -16.08 7.28 33.64
N GLU A 27 -17.27 7.05 33.07
CA GLU A 27 -17.48 6.60 31.70
C GLU A 27 -17.13 7.73 30.71
N ASP A 28 -16.26 7.43 29.76
CA ASP A 28 -15.89 8.33 28.65
C ASP A 28 -16.93 8.18 27.52
N ASP A 29 -18.09 8.81 27.70
CA ASP A 29 -19.26 8.76 26.81
C ASP A 29 -18.96 9.14 25.35
N GLY A 30 -17.84 9.83 25.09
CA GLY A 30 -17.43 10.24 23.74
C GLY A 30 -17.01 9.08 22.84
N LEU A 31 -16.48 8.00 23.42
CA LEU A 31 -15.97 6.85 22.65
C LEU A 31 -17.08 5.90 22.19
N GLU A 32 -18.13 5.77 23.01
CA GLU A 32 -19.28 4.92 22.69
C GLU A 32 -20.16 5.54 21.59
N GLN A 33 -20.27 6.88 21.58
CA GLN A 33 -20.92 7.63 20.51
C GLN A 33 -20.19 7.50 19.16
N ASP A 34 -18.85 7.59 19.15
CA ASP A 34 -18.04 7.45 17.93
C ASP A 34 -18.16 6.03 17.35
N LEU A 35 -18.29 5.01 18.21
CA LEU A 35 -18.55 3.62 17.83
C LEU A 35 -19.93 3.43 17.18
N GLN A 36 -20.98 3.98 17.78
CA GLN A 36 -22.34 3.88 17.25
C GLN A 36 -22.48 4.63 15.91
N GLN A 37 -21.80 5.78 15.76
CA GLN A 37 -21.86 6.57 14.54
C GLN A 37 -21.17 5.87 13.34
N VAL A 38 -20.08 5.16 13.58
CA VAL A 38 -19.36 4.38 12.55
C VAL A 38 -20.13 3.11 12.16
N MET A 39 -20.84 2.49 13.10
CA MET A 39 -21.70 1.32 12.81
C MET A 39 -22.96 1.68 12.02
N VAL A 40 -23.45 2.93 12.14
CA VAL A 40 -24.64 3.41 11.40
C VAL A 40 -24.27 3.94 10.00
N SER A 41 -23.01 4.36 9.78
CA SER A 41 -22.54 4.95 8.52
C SER A 41 -21.56 4.04 7.79
N GLY A 42 -22.03 2.88 7.33
CA GLY A 42 -21.24 2.01 6.44
C GLY A 42 -21.05 2.65 5.05
N PRO A 43 -19.86 2.55 4.43
CA PRO A 43 -19.66 3.02 3.06
C PRO A 43 -20.44 2.13 2.07
N ASN A 44 -21.17 2.78 1.16
CA ASN A 44 -21.92 2.16 0.07
C ASN A 44 -20.93 1.52 -0.93
N LEU A 45 -20.99 0.19 -1.08
CA LEU A 45 -20.03 -0.61 -1.86
C LEU A 45 -20.38 -0.76 -3.36
N ASN A 46 -21.21 0.11 -3.92
CA ASN A 46 -21.80 -0.13 -5.25
C ASN A 46 -20.88 0.18 -6.45
N GLU A 47 -19.61 0.55 -6.28
CA GLU A 47 -18.73 0.93 -7.40
C GLU A 47 -17.32 0.32 -7.34
N THR A 48 -17.22 -1.01 -7.33
CA THR A 48 -15.98 -1.69 -7.75
C THR A 48 -16.27 -2.78 -8.78
N SER A 49 -16.39 -2.35 -10.05
CA SER A 49 -16.31 -3.24 -11.21
C SER A 49 -14.88 -3.77 -11.32
N ILE A 50 -14.62 -4.97 -10.81
CA ILE A 50 -13.37 -5.69 -11.06
C ILE A 50 -13.54 -6.51 -12.34
N VAL A 51 -12.93 -6.06 -13.43
CA VAL A 51 -12.79 -6.82 -14.68
C VAL A 51 -11.91 -8.03 -14.41
N SER A 52 -12.51 -9.22 -14.41
CA SER A 52 -11.81 -10.49 -14.33
C SER A 52 -11.24 -10.85 -15.70
N GLY A 53 -9.91 -10.77 -15.85
CA GLY A 53 -9.18 -11.19 -17.04
C GLY A 53 -9.05 -12.71 -17.08
N GLY A 54 -9.64 -13.34 -18.09
CA GLY A 54 -9.57 -14.78 -18.35
C GLY A 54 -8.37 -15.22 -19.18
N TYR A 55 -7.80 -16.36 -18.78
CA TYR A 55 -7.07 -17.38 -19.55
C TYR A 55 -7.57 -18.71 -18.94
N GLY A 56 -7.96 -19.79 -19.61
CA GLY A 56 -7.94 -20.18 -21.02
C GLY A 56 -7.62 -21.67 -21.13
N GLY A 57 -8.63 -22.50 -21.44
CA GLY A 57 -8.53 -23.87 -22.00
C GLY A 57 -9.05 -25.00 -21.11
N THR A 58 -9.76 -26.04 -21.58
CA THR A 58 -10.37 -26.41 -22.87
C THR A 58 -11.30 -27.61 -22.61
N ALA A 59 -12.42 -27.71 -23.33
CA ALA A 59 -12.94 -28.92 -24.02
C ALA A 59 -14.49 -29.00 -24.00
N GLU A 60 -15.05 -29.03 -25.22
CA GLU A 60 -16.25 -29.78 -25.70
C GLU A 60 -17.58 -29.60 -24.93
N GLY A 61 -18.75 -29.31 -25.50
CA GLY A 61 -19.27 -29.27 -26.86
C GLY A 61 -20.82 -29.34 -26.76
N ILE A 62 -21.52 -29.00 -27.86
CA ILE A 62 -22.98 -29.15 -28.13
C ILE A 62 -23.85 -27.87 -28.00
N ILE A 63 -24.63 -27.64 -29.07
CA ILE A 63 -25.45 -26.47 -29.48
C ILE A 63 -26.97 -26.86 -29.40
N PRO A 64 -27.99 -26.10 -29.90
CA PRO A 64 -28.45 -24.69 -29.79
C PRO A 64 -29.93 -24.54 -29.31
N THR A 65 -30.39 -23.30 -29.02
CA THR A 65 -31.62 -22.61 -29.54
C THR A 65 -32.00 -21.44 -28.59
N GLY A 66 -32.44 -20.24 -28.98
CA GLY A 66 -32.73 -19.61 -30.27
C GLY A 66 -32.98 -18.08 -30.12
N THR A 67 -32.97 -17.39 -31.27
CA THR A 67 -33.78 -16.20 -31.70
C THR A 67 -33.92 -15.02 -30.70
N ILE A 68 -33.47 -13.78 -30.94
CA ILE A 68 -34.04 -12.76 -31.88
C ILE A 68 -33.11 -11.51 -31.95
N LYS A 69 -32.68 -11.16 -33.18
CA LYS A 69 -32.62 -9.84 -33.86
C LYS A 69 -32.00 -8.58 -33.19
N ALA A 70 -30.81 -8.19 -33.68
CA ALA A 70 -30.29 -6.81 -33.73
C ALA A 70 -30.08 -6.37 -35.20
N PRO A 71 -29.98 -5.05 -35.52
CA PRO A 71 -28.81 -4.57 -36.28
C PRO A 71 -28.45 -3.06 -36.01
N PRO A 72 -27.43 -2.46 -36.67
CA PRO A 72 -26.04 -2.90 -36.84
C PRO A 72 -25.00 -1.78 -36.58
N PHE A 73 -23.75 -2.17 -36.24
CA PHE A 73 -22.55 -1.37 -36.50
C PHE A 73 -21.64 -2.15 -37.48
N PRO A 74 -21.13 -1.53 -38.57
CA PRO A 74 -20.07 -2.11 -39.41
C PRO A 74 -18.69 -1.76 -38.81
N GLY A 75 -17.61 -2.54 -38.92
CA GLY A 75 -17.30 -3.74 -39.68
C GLY A 75 -15.78 -3.78 -39.95
N SER A 76 -15.25 -5.01 -40.16
CA SER A 76 -13.90 -5.41 -40.62
C SER A 76 -12.89 -5.80 -39.53
N LEU A 77 -12.55 -7.08 -39.28
CA LEU A 77 -11.93 -8.16 -40.11
C LEU A 77 -10.55 -7.78 -40.70
N VAL A 78 -9.47 -8.59 -40.75
CA VAL A 78 -8.94 -9.80 -40.07
C VAL A 78 -7.56 -10.11 -40.75
N HIS A 79 -6.49 -10.35 -39.95
CA HIS A 79 -5.33 -11.29 -40.17
C HIS A 79 -4.30 -11.08 -41.34
N PRO A 80 -3.15 -11.82 -41.39
CA PRO A 80 -2.07 -11.98 -40.39
C PRO A 80 -0.63 -12.06 -41.00
N HIS A 81 0.39 -12.24 -40.13
CA HIS A 81 1.70 -12.92 -40.29
C HIS A 81 2.99 -12.14 -39.91
N SER A 82 3.77 -12.80 -39.05
CA SER A 82 5.17 -12.58 -38.61
C SER A 82 6.12 -13.46 -39.49
N PRO A 83 7.48 -13.49 -39.40
CA PRO A 83 8.34 -13.24 -38.21
C PRO A 83 9.75 -12.62 -38.47
N ARG A 84 10.57 -12.59 -37.39
CA ARG A 84 12.07 -12.58 -37.28
C ARG A 84 12.77 -11.22 -37.02
N GLY A 85 13.31 -11.07 -35.79
CA GLY A 85 14.24 -9.99 -35.38
C GLY A 85 15.71 -10.31 -35.72
N PRO A 86 16.74 -9.83 -34.97
CA PRO A 86 16.84 -8.65 -34.10
C PRO A 86 17.99 -7.69 -34.53
N SER A 87 17.85 -6.36 -34.37
CA SER A 87 19.03 -5.46 -34.39
C SER A 87 18.78 -4.10 -33.74
N VAL A 88 19.71 -3.75 -32.85
CA VAL A 88 19.98 -2.53 -32.08
C VAL A 88 19.78 -1.21 -32.88
N PRO A 89 19.37 -0.09 -32.25
CA PRO A 89 18.85 1.08 -32.97
C PRO A 89 19.95 1.97 -33.57
N PRO A 90 19.70 2.64 -34.71
CA PRO A 90 20.56 3.70 -35.21
C PRO A 90 20.15 5.07 -34.68
N SER A 91 21.16 5.91 -34.52
CA SER A 91 21.10 7.34 -34.25
C SER A 91 20.70 8.16 -35.49
N ALA A 92 20.07 9.31 -35.21
CA ALA A 92 19.70 10.43 -36.09
C ALA A 92 18.49 10.23 -37.03
N PRO A 93 17.66 11.29 -37.14
CA PRO A 93 17.50 11.85 -38.48
C PRO A 93 17.61 13.37 -38.54
N ALA A 94 18.19 13.78 -39.67
CA ALA A 94 18.24 15.13 -40.18
C ALA A 94 16.87 15.60 -40.70
N ALA A 95 16.68 16.92 -40.61
CA ALA A 95 16.07 17.83 -41.56
C ALA A 95 15.20 17.27 -42.73
N ARG A 96 13.98 17.84 -42.75
CA ARG A 96 13.19 18.32 -43.91
C ARG A 96 12.37 17.30 -44.72
N ARG A 97 11.05 17.55 -44.72
CA ARG A 97 10.19 17.59 -45.92
C ARG A 97 8.85 18.24 -45.62
N MET A 98 8.42 19.15 -46.50
CA MET A 98 7.09 19.25 -47.14
C MET A 98 7.25 20.36 -48.21
N ALA A 99 7.34 20.06 -49.50
CA ALA A 99 6.30 19.61 -50.44
C ALA A 99 5.62 20.79 -51.17
N ARG A 100 5.49 20.60 -52.49
CA ARG A 100 5.19 21.56 -53.56
C ARG A 100 3.85 21.16 -54.18
N LEU A 101 2.96 22.12 -54.49
CA LEU A 101 1.88 21.97 -55.47
C LEU A 101 1.70 23.26 -56.29
N ALA A 102 1.42 23.08 -57.59
CA ALA A 102 1.15 24.08 -58.65
C ALA A 102 -0.35 24.52 -58.62
N ALA A 103 -0.92 25.52 -59.34
CA ALA A 103 -0.61 26.21 -60.60
C ALA A 103 -1.39 27.59 -60.72
N SER A 104 -0.97 28.42 -61.70
CA SER A 104 -1.29 29.82 -62.18
C SER A 104 -2.75 30.26 -62.51
N PRO A 105 -3.03 31.47 -63.11
CA PRO A 105 -2.54 32.88 -62.95
C PRO A 105 -3.67 33.97 -62.97
N ALA A 106 -3.39 35.24 -62.56
CA ALA A 106 -3.89 36.50 -63.21
C ALA A 106 -3.57 37.80 -62.42
N GLY A 107 -3.12 38.85 -63.12
CA GLY A 107 -3.37 40.28 -62.79
C GLY A 107 -2.25 41.08 -62.08
N PRO A 108 -1.85 42.27 -62.58
CA PRO A 108 -0.83 43.10 -61.94
C PRO A 108 -1.48 44.09 -60.94
N GLY A 109 -1.11 43.98 -59.67
CA GLY A 109 -1.57 44.87 -58.60
C GLY A 109 -0.43 45.24 -57.66
N LEU A 110 -0.16 46.53 -57.58
CA LEU A 110 0.90 47.18 -56.82
C LEU A 110 0.66 47.05 -55.30
N HIS A 111 1.40 46.22 -54.55
CA HIS A 111 1.36 46.20 -53.08
C HIS A 111 2.72 45.89 -52.42
N THR A 112 2.93 46.59 -51.30
CA THR A 112 4.08 46.70 -50.38
C THR A 112 4.59 45.37 -49.78
N PRO A 113 5.86 45.29 -49.33
CA PRO A 113 6.40 44.07 -48.70
C PRO A 113 5.78 43.85 -47.30
N PRO A 114 5.62 42.59 -46.84
CA PRO A 114 5.12 42.31 -45.50
C PRO A 114 6.22 42.58 -44.45
N PRO A 115 5.86 42.93 -43.20
CA PRO A 115 6.84 43.10 -42.13
C PRO A 115 7.45 41.73 -41.77
N GLY A 116 8.77 41.71 -41.58
CA GLY A 116 9.50 40.54 -41.10
C GLY A 116 9.05 40.11 -39.70
N PRO A 117 9.36 38.86 -39.28
CA PRO A 117 9.00 38.38 -37.95
C PRO A 117 9.74 39.21 -36.89
N PRO A 118 9.14 39.46 -35.72
CA PRO A 118 9.77 40.27 -34.69
C PRO A 118 11.05 39.59 -34.17
N PRO A 119 12.11 40.35 -33.84
CA PRO A 119 13.42 39.81 -33.44
C PRO A 119 13.46 39.21 -32.03
N SER A 120 12.32 38.95 -31.39
CA SER A 120 12.22 38.64 -29.96
C SER A 120 12.05 37.16 -29.62
N GLY A 121 11.90 36.27 -30.61
CA GLY A 121 11.71 34.83 -30.37
C GLY A 121 13.01 34.01 -30.25
N GLU A 122 14.03 34.32 -31.05
CA GLU A 122 15.26 33.51 -31.12
C GLU A 122 16.22 33.76 -29.96
N GLU A 123 16.31 34.99 -29.43
CA GLU A 123 17.12 35.30 -28.25
C GLU A 123 16.53 34.66 -26.98
N VAL A 124 15.21 34.62 -26.85
CA VAL A 124 14.52 33.95 -25.73
C VAL A 124 14.76 32.45 -25.79
N VAL A 125 14.65 31.82 -26.97
CA VAL A 125 14.92 30.39 -27.15
C VAL A 125 16.40 30.06 -26.90
N ARG A 126 17.33 30.93 -27.31
CA ARG A 126 18.78 30.78 -27.06
C ARG A 126 19.10 30.93 -25.57
N GLY A 127 18.49 31.90 -24.87
CA GLY A 127 18.63 32.08 -23.43
C GLY A 127 18.16 30.85 -22.65
N ILE A 128 17.00 30.30 -23.01
CA ILE A 128 16.47 29.06 -22.42
C ILE A 128 17.40 27.87 -22.67
N ALA A 129 18.02 27.77 -23.85
CA ALA A 129 18.96 26.69 -24.16
C ALA A 129 20.25 26.78 -23.34
N VAL A 130 20.76 27.99 -23.09
CA VAL A 130 21.95 28.24 -22.26
C VAL A 130 21.66 27.91 -20.79
N GLU A 131 20.53 28.36 -20.25
CA GLU A 131 20.13 28.03 -18.87
C GLU A 131 19.98 26.52 -18.66
N LYS A 132 19.34 25.82 -19.61
CA LYS A 132 19.23 24.36 -19.57
C LYS A 132 20.60 23.68 -19.60
N PHE A 133 21.52 24.16 -20.44
CA PHE A 133 22.88 23.65 -20.48
C PHE A 133 23.61 23.85 -19.15
N ASP A 134 23.49 25.02 -18.54
CA ASP A 134 24.11 25.31 -17.24
C ASP A 134 23.52 24.46 -16.10
N ILE A 135 22.22 24.19 -16.13
CA ILE A 135 21.58 23.25 -15.20
C ILE A 135 22.18 21.85 -15.35
N VAL A 136 22.30 21.34 -16.58
CA VAL A 136 22.88 20.01 -16.86
C VAL A 136 24.34 19.96 -16.43
N LYS A 137 25.12 21.02 -16.70
CA LYS A 137 26.52 21.12 -16.28
C LYS A 137 26.65 21.12 -14.75
N LYS A 138 25.86 21.92 -14.04
CA LYS A 138 25.86 21.98 -12.57
C LYS A 138 25.45 20.63 -11.97
N TRP A 139 24.43 19.99 -12.54
CA TRP A 139 24.01 18.64 -12.16
C TRP A 139 25.15 17.64 -12.33
N GLY A 140 25.79 17.60 -13.50
CA GLY A 140 26.90 16.68 -13.77
C GLY A 140 28.08 16.85 -12.81
N ILE A 141 28.45 18.10 -12.50
CA ILE A 141 29.50 18.41 -11.52
C ILE A 141 29.09 17.92 -10.12
N ASN A 142 27.87 18.24 -9.68
CA ASN A 142 27.37 17.80 -8.37
C ASN A 142 27.36 16.28 -8.25
N THR A 143 26.84 15.57 -9.26
CA THR A 143 26.81 14.11 -9.31
C THR A 143 28.21 13.51 -9.25
N TYR A 144 29.17 14.07 -9.98
CA TYR A 144 30.56 13.63 -9.93
C TYR A 144 31.15 13.81 -8.51
N LYS A 145 31.01 15.00 -7.91
CA LYS A 145 31.50 15.28 -6.56
C LYS A 145 30.89 14.33 -5.53
N CYS A 146 29.57 14.14 -5.55
CA CYS A 146 28.87 13.24 -4.64
C CYS A 146 29.31 11.78 -4.82
N THR A 147 29.54 11.34 -6.07
CA THR A 147 30.00 9.97 -6.35
C THR A 147 31.44 9.77 -5.88
N LYS A 148 32.33 10.75 -6.10
CA LYS A 148 33.70 10.75 -5.55
C LYS A 148 33.65 10.66 -4.02
N GLN A 149 32.80 11.45 -3.37
CA GLN A 149 32.65 11.45 -1.92
C GLN A 149 32.13 10.11 -1.40
N LEU A 150 31.06 9.57 -2.00
CA LEU A 150 30.46 8.29 -1.61
C LEU A 150 31.48 7.15 -1.70
N LEU A 151 32.25 7.08 -2.79
CA LEU A 151 33.31 6.08 -2.95
C LEU A 151 34.41 6.28 -1.91
N SER A 152 34.82 7.52 -1.67
CA SER A 152 35.86 7.85 -0.69
C SER A 152 35.46 7.41 0.72
N GLU A 153 34.21 7.64 1.13
CA GLU A 153 33.65 7.15 2.40
C GLU A 153 33.66 5.62 2.46
N ARG A 154 33.22 4.94 1.39
CA ARG A 154 33.18 3.46 1.33
C ARG A 154 34.55 2.81 1.47
N PHE A 155 35.60 3.47 0.97
CA PHE A 155 36.99 2.99 1.09
C PHE A 155 37.70 3.49 2.36
N GLY A 156 37.01 4.19 3.26
CA GLY A 156 37.60 4.73 4.50
C GLY A 156 38.58 5.87 4.27
N ARG A 157 38.54 6.50 3.09
CA ARG A 157 39.42 7.61 2.69
C ARG A 157 38.73 8.98 2.79
N GLY A 158 37.40 9.00 2.85
CA GLY A 158 36.58 10.21 2.97
C GLY A 158 36.09 10.43 4.40
N SER A 159 36.06 11.69 4.82
CA SER A 159 35.48 12.09 6.10
C SER A 159 33.96 12.22 5.94
N ARG A 160 33.21 11.48 6.77
CA ARG A 160 31.74 11.42 6.76
C ARG A 160 31.16 12.23 7.91
N THR A 161 30.16 13.06 7.63
CA THR A 161 29.37 13.71 8.68
C THR A 161 28.42 12.71 9.32
N VAL A 162 28.38 12.67 10.66
CA VAL A 162 27.59 11.69 11.43
C VAL A 162 26.75 12.41 12.49
N ASP A 163 25.47 12.03 12.57
CA ASP A 163 24.56 12.39 13.67
C ASP A 163 24.02 11.08 14.26
N LEU A 164 24.65 10.60 15.34
CA LEU A 164 24.36 9.29 15.90
C LEU A 164 22.94 9.16 16.43
N GLU A 165 22.41 10.24 17.04
CA GLU A 165 21.06 10.25 17.58
C GLU A 165 20.05 10.15 16.44
N LEU A 166 20.19 11.00 15.42
CA LEU A 166 19.27 11.01 14.29
C LEU A 166 19.36 9.73 13.46
N GLU A 167 20.56 9.18 13.26
CA GLU A 167 20.75 7.89 12.58
C GLU A 167 20.05 6.75 13.32
N THR A 168 20.15 6.73 14.65
CA THR A 168 19.47 5.73 15.48
C THR A 168 17.94 5.84 15.34
N GLN A 169 17.40 7.06 15.38
CA GLN A 169 15.97 7.29 15.22
C GLN A 169 15.47 6.91 13.81
N ILE A 170 16.25 7.20 12.77
CA ILE A 170 15.94 6.81 11.38
C ILE A 170 15.92 5.28 11.23
N GLU A 171 16.89 4.58 11.82
CA GLU A 171 16.94 3.13 11.74
C GLU A 171 15.76 2.48 12.48
N LEU A 172 15.41 3.01 13.65
CA LEU A 172 14.21 2.58 14.38
C LEU A 172 12.93 2.79 13.56
N LEU A 173 12.81 3.92 12.84
CA LEU A 173 11.69 4.16 11.92
C LEU A 173 11.66 3.11 10.80
N ARG A 174 12.78 2.83 10.15
CA ARG A 174 12.88 1.83 9.07
C ARG A 174 12.50 0.44 9.57
N GLU A 175 12.96 0.05 10.75
CA GLU A 175 12.60 -1.21 11.37
C GLU A 175 11.10 -1.28 11.72
N THR A 176 10.57 -0.22 12.32
CA THR A 176 9.14 -0.12 12.68
C THR A 176 8.26 -0.23 11.44
N LYS A 177 8.62 0.46 10.35
CA LYS A 177 7.91 0.37 9.06
C LYS A 177 7.89 -1.07 8.55
N ARG A 178 9.04 -1.76 8.52
CA ARG A 178 9.14 -3.18 8.10
C ARG A 178 8.23 -4.09 8.94
N LYS A 179 8.21 -3.91 10.26
CA LYS A 179 7.33 -4.67 11.16
C LYS A 179 5.85 -4.42 10.84
N TYR A 180 5.47 -3.17 10.61
CA TYR A 180 4.07 -2.83 10.30
C TYR A 180 3.66 -3.28 8.89
N GLU A 181 4.58 -3.31 7.92
CA GLU A 181 4.34 -3.94 6.61
C GLU A 181 4.05 -5.44 6.75
N SER A 182 4.80 -6.14 7.60
CA SER A 182 4.54 -7.56 7.90
C SER A 182 3.16 -7.75 8.54
N VAL A 183 2.78 -6.91 9.51
CA VAL A 183 1.43 -6.96 10.12
C VAL A 183 0.35 -6.68 9.07
N LEU A 184 0.55 -5.68 8.21
CA LEU A 184 -0.38 -5.35 7.14
C LEU A 184 -0.54 -6.52 6.14
N GLN A 185 0.55 -7.22 5.81
CA GLN A 185 0.50 -8.41 4.96
C GLN A 185 -0.32 -9.53 5.61
N LEU A 186 -0.09 -9.81 6.89
CA LEU A 186 -0.84 -10.81 7.65
C LEU A 186 -2.33 -10.44 7.76
N ALA A 187 -2.64 -9.17 8.02
CA ALA A 187 -4.01 -8.69 8.08
C ALA A 187 -4.74 -8.85 6.74
N ARG A 188 -4.08 -8.56 5.61
CA ARG A 188 -4.63 -8.81 4.27
C ARG A 188 -4.89 -10.30 4.01
N ALA A 189 -3.95 -11.16 4.40
CA ALA A 189 -4.14 -12.61 4.28
C ALA A 189 -5.32 -13.09 5.12
N LEU A 190 -5.44 -12.58 6.36
CA LEU A 190 -6.57 -12.86 7.24
C LEU A 190 -7.90 -12.40 6.61
N THR A 191 -7.96 -11.20 6.04
CA THR A 191 -9.14 -10.70 5.31
C THR A 191 -9.53 -11.63 4.16
N ALA A 192 -8.56 -12.04 3.33
CA ALA A 192 -8.83 -12.90 2.18
C ALA A 192 -9.36 -14.29 2.60
N HIS A 193 -8.77 -14.87 3.64
CA HIS A 193 -9.21 -16.15 4.19
C HIS A 193 -10.59 -16.03 4.85
N LEU A 194 -10.84 -14.97 5.61
CA LEU A 194 -12.13 -14.72 6.24
C LEU A 194 -13.23 -14.53 5.18
N TYR A 195 -12.95 -13.78 4.12
CA TYR A 195 -13.89 -13.65 3.00
C TYR A 195 -14.24 -15.01 2.40
N SER A 196 -13.22 -15.84 2.10
CA SER A 196 -13.41 -17.18 1.53
C SER A 196 -14.21 -18.09 2.47
N LEU A 197 -13.97 -18.00 3.77
CA LEU A 197 -14.72 -18.72 4.80
C LEU A 197 -16.20 -18.30 4.78
N VAL A 198 -16.49 -17.00 4.82
CA VAL A 198 -17.87 -16.48 4.81
C VAL A 198 -18.62 -16.90 3.54
N GLN A 199 -17.98 -16.86 2.37
CA GLN A 199 -18.60 -17.34 1.12
C GLN A 199 -18.93 -18.84 1.18
N THR A 200 -18.03 -19.64 1.76
CA THR A 200 -18.25 -21.08 1.92
C THR A 200 -19.39 -21.36 2.91
N GLN A 201 -19.45 -20.60 4.01
CA GLN A 201 -20.54 -20.69 4.98
C GLN A 201 -21.89 -20.34 4.34
N HIS A 202 -21.93 -19.36 3.44
CA HIS A 202 -23.16 -18.99 2.73
C HIS A 202 -23.65 -20.15 1.86
N ALA A 203 -22.76 -20.69 1.02
CA ALA A 203 -23.10 -21.82 0.15
C ALA A 203 -23.52 -23.06 0.94
N LEU A 204 -22.86 -23.33 2.08
CA LEU A 204 -23.20 -24.44 2.95
C LEU A 204 -24.56 -24.24 3.65
N GLY A 205 -24.84 -23.00 4.09
CA GLY A 205 -26.14 -22.63 4.66
C GLY A 205 -27.28 -22.83 3.66
N ASP A 206 -27.11 -22.39 2.41
CA ASP A 206 -28.10 -22.57 1.34
C ASP A 206 -28.34 -24.06 1.02
N ALA A 207 -27.27 -24.85 0.94
CA ALA A 207 -27.38 -26.29 0.71
C ALA A 207 -28.12 -27.01 1.85
N PHE A 208 -27.85 -26.67 3.10
CA PHE A 208 -28.58 -27.21 4.24
C PHE A 208 -30.05 -26.77 4.26
N ALA A 209 -30.35 -25.52 3.93
CA ALA A 209 -31.73 -25.05 3.84
C ALA A 209 -32.53 -25.81 2.77
N ASP A 210 -31.92 -26.05 1.60
CA ASP A 210 -32.53 -26.83 0.52
C ASP A 210 -32.79 -28.29 0.92
N LEU A 211 -31.81 -28.94 1.56
CA LEU A 211 -31.94 -30.32 2.05
C LEU A 211 -32.98 -30.45 3.16
N SER A 212 -33.08 -29.46 4.06
CA SER A 212 -34.10 -29.40 5.11
C SER A 212 -35.52 -29.45 4.52
N GLN A 213 -35.76 -28.71 3.43
CA GLN A 213 -37.07 -28.68 2.77
C GLN A 213 -37.39 -29.97 1.98
N LYS A 214 -36.36 -30.69 1.52
CA LYS A 214 -36.50 -31.86 0.65
C LYS A 214 -36.41 -33.21 1.38
N SER A 215 -35.98 -33.21 2.64
CA SER A 215 -35.75 -34.43 3.43
C SER A 215 -36.55 -34.36 4.74
N PRO A 216 -37.86 -34.69 4.73
CA PRO A 216 -38.71 -34.59 5.92
C PRO A 216 -38.17 -35.35 7.13
N GLU A 217 -37.48 -36.47 6.91
CA GLU A 217 -36.88 -37.30 7.96
C GLU A 217 -35.66 -36.64 8.64
N LEU A 218 -35.03 -35.65 8.00
CA LEU A 218 -33.83 -34.94 8.48
C LEU A 218 -34.02 -33.42 8.50
N GLN A 219 -35.28 -32.98 8.43
CA GLN A 219 -35.62 -31.57 8.23
C GLN A 219 -35.05 -30.71 9.36
N GLU A 220 -35.16 -31.17 10.61
CA GLU A 220 -34.73 -30.44 11.79
C GLU A 220 -33.20 -30.30 11.83
N GLU A 221 -32.47 -31.39 11.61
CA GLU A 221 -31.00 -31.42 11.64
C GLU A 221 -30.40 -30.50 10.57
N PHE A 222 -30.90 -30.59 9.33
CA PHE A 222 -30.48 -29.70 8.27
C PHE A 222 -30.89 -28.24 8.55
N GLY A 223 -32.10 -28.03 9.10
CA GLY A 223 -32.60 -26.69 9.44
C GLY A 223 -31.74 -26.01 10.50
N TYR A 224 -31.37 -26.70 11.57
CA TYR A 224 -30.49 -26.17 12.62
C TYR A 224 -29.13 -25.76 12.07
N ASN A 225 -28.53 -26.62 11.23
CA ASN A 225 -27.23 -26.32 10.63
C ASN A 225 -27.30 -25.15 9.64
N ALA A 226 -28.38 -25.04 8.85
CA ALA A 226 -28.60 -23.93 7.93
C ALA A 226 -28.63 -22.59 8.69
N GLU A 227 -29.41 -22.51 9.77
CA GLU A 227 -29.53 -21.29 10.58
C GLU A 227 -28.21 -20.93 11.28
N THR A 228 -27.45 -21.91 11.78
CA THR A 228 -26.11 -21.67 12.32
C THR A 228 -25.19 -21.05 11.27
N GLN A 229 -25.13 -21.60 10.05
CA GLN A 229 -24.27 -21.06 9.00
C GLN A 229 -24.68 -19.65 8.58
N LYS A 230 -25.99 -19.39 8.45
CA LYS A 230 -26.52 -18.07 8.09
C LYS A 230 -26.16 -17.00 9.13
N LEU A 231 -26.22 -17.34 10.42
CA LEU A 231 -25.79 -16.44 11.49
C LEU A 231 -24.28 -16.16 11.42
N LEU A 232 -23.47 -17.21 11.29
CA LEU A 232 -22.01 -17.07 11.17
C LEU A 232 -21.63 -16.19 9.99
N CYS A 233 -22.33 -16.31 8.85
CA CYS A 233 -22.14 -15.44 7.70
C CYS A 233 -22.40 -13.97 8.05
N LYS A 234 -23.57 -13.66 8.62
CA LYS A 234 -23.95 -12.28 8.98
C LYS A 234 -22.93 -11.63 9.93
N ASN A 235 -22.52 -12.35 10.96
CA ASN A 235 -21.52 -11.86 11.91
C ASN A 235 -20.13 -11.78 11.25
N GLY A 236 -19.81 -12.71 10.35
CA GLY A 236 -18.58 -12.76 9.58
C GLY A 236 -18.43 -11.58 8.61
N GLU A 237 -19.51 -11.15 7.95
CA GLU A 237 -19.54 -9.95 7.09
C GLU A 237 -19.23 -8.69 7.90
N THR A 238 -19.81 -8.56 9.10
CA THR A 238 -19.52 -7.44 10.01
C THR A 238 -18.05 -7.43 10.42
N LEU A 239 -17.51 -8.60 10.82
CA LEU A 239 -16.09 -8.73 11.15
C LEU A 239 -15.21 -8.40 9.94
N LEU A 240 -15.58 -8.86 8.74
CA LEU A 240 -14.83 -8.59 7.51
C LEU A 240 -14.74 -7.09 7.22
N GLY A 241 -15.82 -6.33 7.45
CA GLY A 241 -15.82 -4.87 7.39
C GLY A 241 -14.81 -4.25 8.35
N ALA A 242 -14.81 -4.68 9.62
CA ALA A 242 -13.88 -4.18 10.63
C ALA A 242 -12.41 -4.49 10.30
N VAL A 243 -12.10 -5.71 9.83
CA VAL A 243 -10.73 -6.08 9.43
C VAL A 243 -10.29 -5.29 8.19
N ASN A 244 -11.16 -5.07 7.20
CA ASN A 244 -10.84 -4.23 6.05
C ASN A 244 -10.55 -2.76 6.45
N PHE A 245 -11.31 -2.23 7.41
CA PHE A 245 -11.07 -0.90 7.95
C PHE A 245 -9.70 -0.80 8.64
N PHE A 246 -9.34 -1.82 9.45
CA PHE A 246 -8.01 -1.92 10.05
C PHE A 246 -6.91 -1.97 8.97
N VAL A 247 -7.03 -2.84 7.97
CA VAL A 247 -6.06 -2.95 6.85
C VAL A 247 -5.87 -1.61 6.15
N SER A 248 -6.96 -0.89 5.86
CA SER A 248 -6.91 0.42 5.18
C SER A 248 -6.22 1.50 6.01
N SER A 249 -6.47 1.50 7.32
CA SER A 249 -5.86 2.44 8.27
C SER A 249 -4.36 2.18 8.45
N ILE A 250 -3.96 0.92 8.63
CA ILE A 250 -2.53 0.55 8.72
C ILE A 250 -1.82 0.82 7.39
N ASN A 251 -2.46 0.54 6.25
CA ASN A 251 -1.90 0.86 4.94
C ASN A 251 -1.63 2.37 4.78
N THR A 252 -2.52 3.23 5.26
CA THR A 252 -2.32 4.68 5.24
C THR A 252 -1.15 5.09 6.13
N LEU A 253 -1.08 4.58 7.37
CA LEU A 253 0.02 4.88 8.27
C LEU A 253 1.38 4.49 7.66
N VAL A 254 1.47 3.28 7.10
CA VAL A 254 2.73 2.72 6.58
C VAL A 254 3.12 3.32 5.22
N ASN A 255 2.21 3.31 4.25
CA ASN A 255 2.54 3.64 2.85
C ASN A 255 2.34 5.12 2.51
N LYS A 256 1.69 5.91 3.38
CA LYS A 256 1.57 7.36 3.20
C LYS A 256 2.33 8.11 4.28
N THR A 257 1.96 7.93 5.55
CA THR A 257 2.49 8.75 6.65
C THR A 257 3.97 8.47 6.92
N MET A 258 4.37 7.20 7.08
CA MET A 258 5.78 6.85 7.29
C MET A 258 6.63 7.10 6.03
N GLU A 259 6.08 6.88 4.83
CA GLU A 259 6.80 7.13 3.59
C GLU A 259 7.09 8.62 3.38
N ASP A 260 6.17 9.54 3.74
CA ASP A 260 6.43 10.98 3.69
C ASP A 260 7.64 11.39 4.55
N THR A 261 7.74 10.88 5.77
CA THR A 261 8.91 11.10 6.63
C THR A 261 10.17 10.49 6.03
N LEU A 262 10.09 9.26 5.51
CA LEU A 262 11.24 8.61 4.85
C LEU A 262 11.70 9.33 3.58
N MET A 263 10.80 10.01 2.86
CA MET A 263 11.17 10.86 1.74
C MET A 263 12.01 12.06 2.20
N THR A 264 11.66 12.69 3.32
CA THR A 264 12.49 13.75 3.91
C THR A 264 13.82 13.20 4.43
N VAL A 265 13.86 11.98 4.99
CA VAL A 265 15.11 11.30 5.36
C VAL A 265 16.01 11.10 4.13
N LYS A 266 15.49 10.63 2.99
CA LYS A 266 16.27 10.48 1.75
C LYS A 266 16.85 11.82 1.27
N GLN A 267 16.08 12.91 1.39
CA GLN A 267 16.56 14.26 1.06
C GLN A 267 17.68 14.70 2.00
N TYR A 268 17.54 14.46 3.30
CA TYR A 268 18.57 14.71 4.30
C TYR A 268 19.87 13.94 4.02
N GLU A 269 19.78 12.62 3.76
CA GLU A 269 20.93 11.78 3.44
C GLU A 269 21.66 12.25 2.17
N THR A 270 20.88 12.68 1.16
CA THR A 270 21.43 13.28 -0.06
C THR A 270 22.14 14.60 0.23
N ALA A 271 21.52 15.49 1.01
CA ALA A 271 22.10 16.77 1.37
C ALA A 271 23.36 16.62 2.24
N ARG A 272 23.41 15.62 3.11
CA ARG A 272 24.60 15.26 3.90
C ARG A 272 25.77 14.86 2.99
N LEU A 273 25.51 14.02 1.98
CA LEU A 273 26.53 13.61 1.01
C LEU A 273 27.02 14.80 0.17
N GLU A 274 26.11 15.68 -0.28
CA GLU A 274 26.47 16.91 -0.98
C GLU A 274 27.32 17.82 -0.10
N TYR A 275 26.92 18.05 1.15
CA TYR A 275 27.66 18.85 2.11
C TYR A 275 29.10 18.33 2.29
N ASP A 276 29.26 17.02 2.53
CA ASP A 276 30.57 16.39 2.67
C ASP A 276 31.42 16.56 1.40
N ALA A 277 30.82 16.38 0.22
CA ALA A 277 31.52 16.51 -1.06
C ALA A 277 32.03 17.94 -1.31
N TYR A 278 31.22 18.96 -1.03
CA TYR A 278 31.62 20.36 -1.20
C TYR A 278 32.55 20.86 -0.09
N ARG A 279 32.50 20.25 1.10
CA ARG A 279 33.51 20.48 2.15
C ARG A 279 34.89 20.00 1.70
N THR A 280 34.97 18.76 1.21
CA THR A 280 36.24 18.21 0.70
C THR A 280 36.77 18.98 -0.51
N ASP A 281 35.92 19.41 -1.42
CA ASP A 281 36.34 20.24 -2.57
C ASP A 281 36.93 21.59 -2.14
N LEU A 282 36.34 22.24 -1.13
CA LEU A 282 36.87 23.47 -0.54
C LEU A 282 38.22 23.24 0.15
N GLU A 283 38.35 22.15 0.92
CA GLU A 283 39.60 21.73 1.56
C GLU A 283 40.71 21.47 0.51
N GLU A 284 40.38 20.74 -0.57
CA GLU A 284 41.30 20.44 -1.68
C GLU A 284 41.77 21.73 -2.39
N LEU A 285 40.85 22.66 -2.70
CA LEU A 285 41.19 23.94 -3.34
C LEU A 285 42.03 24.84 -2.43
N SER A 286 41.80 24.80 -1.11
CA SER A 286 42.53 25.61 -0.14
C SER A 286 44.00 25.21 -0.02
N MET A 287 44.31 23.94 -0.29
CA MET A 287 45.67 23.39 -0.32
C MET A 287 46.37 23.57 -1.68
N GLY A 288 45.66 24.10 -2.69
CA GLY A 288 46.18 24.29 -4.04
C GLY A 288 47.10 25.51 -4.21
N PRO A 289 47.79 25.63 -5.36
CA PRO A 289 48.64 26.78 -5.68
C PRO A 289 47.85 28.11 -5.70
N ARG A 290 48.38 29.16 -5.08
CA ARG A 290 47.78 30.50 -5.09
C ARG A 290 48.14 31.27 -6.36
N ASP A 291 47.54 30.87 -7.48
CA ASP A 291 47.64 31.59 -8.76
C ASP A 291 46.66 32.78 -8.87
N ALA A 292 46.77 33.55 -9.94
CA ALA A 292 45.95 34.76 -10.17
C ALA A 292 44.44 34.50 -10.22
N GLY A 293 44.00 33.24 -10.41
CA GLY A 293 42.60 32.82 -10.40
C GLY A 293 42.17 32.06 -9.14
N ALA A 294 43.09 31.82 -8.19
CA ALA A 294 42.82 31.00 -7.01
C ALA A 294 41.80 31.65 -6.08
N VAL A 295 41.89 32.98 -5.89
CA VAL A 295 40.98 33.74 -5.01
C VAL A 295 39.52 33.60 -5.48
N SER A 296 39.26 33.86 -6.76
CA SER A 296 37.89 33.76 -7.31
C SER A 296 37.33 32.34 -7.24
N ARG A 297 38.16 31.31 -7.46
CA ARG A 297 37.74 29.90 -7.31
C ARG A 297 37.44 29.53 -5.86
N LEU A 298 38.24 30.01 -4.91
CA LEU A 298 38.02 29.80 -3.49
C LEU A 298 36.75 30.51 -3.01
N ASP A 299 36.51 31.75 -3.44
CA ASP A 299 35.28 32.47 -3.09
C ASP A 299 34.03 31.74 -3.61
N ALA A 300 34.08 31.23 -4.85
CA ALA A 300 32.99 30.44 -5.42
C ALA A 300 32.78 29.12 -4.66
N ALA A 301 33.85 28.40 -4.33
CA ALA A 301 33.78 27.15 -3.57
C ALA A 301 33.25 27.39 -2.15
N GLN A 302 33.66 28.47 -1.49
CA GLN A 302 33.19 28.86 -0.17
C GLN A 302 31.68 29.15 -0.18
N SER A 303 31.20 29.88 -1.19
CA SER A 303 29.76 30.15 -1.37
C SER A 303 28.96 28.86 -1.59
N GLN A 304 29.46 27.94 -2.42
CA GLN A 304 28.81 26.65 -2.64
C GLN A 304 28.78 25.79 -1.38
N PHE A 305 29.90 25.70 -0.66
CA PHE A 305 29.99 25.00 0.61
C PHE A 305 28.96 25.53 1.61
N GLN A 306 28.85 26.86 1.77
CA GLN A 306 27.89 27.45 2.70
C GLN A 306 26.44 27.11 2.30
N SER A 307 26.10 27.19 1.01
CA SER A 307 24.77 26.84 0.52
C SER A 307 24.40 25.37 0.80
N HIS A 308 25.33 24.43 0.61
CA HIS A 308 25.10 23.02 0.90
C HIS A 308 25.06 22.73 2.40
N LYS A 309 25.85 23.46 3.21
CA LYS A 309 25.78 23.40 4.67
C LYS A 309 24.41 23.84 5.19
N ASP A 310 23.92 25.00 4.74
CA ASP A 310 22.60 25.52 5.16
C ASP A 310 21.47 24.56 4.78
N LYS A 311 21.53 23.99 3.57
CA LYS A 311 20.58 22.97 3.10
C LYS A 311 20.61 21.72 3.98
N TYR A 312 21.79 21.22 4.32
CA TYR A 312 21.98 20.06 5.19
C TYR A 312 21.44 20.32 6.60
N GLU A 313 21.80 21.45 7.22
CA GLU A 313 21.37 21.80 8.58
C GLU A 313 19.85 21.98 8.66
N LYS A 314 19.24 22.60 7.64
CA LYS A 314 17.79 22.71 7.52
C LYS A 314 17.12 21.33 7.45
N LEU A 315 17.57 20.47 6.53
CA LEU A 315 16.99 19.13 6.37
C LEU A 315 17.20 18.25 7.61
N ARG A 316 18.32 18.42 8.32
CA ARG A 316 18.56 17.74 9.61
C ARG A 316 17.49 18.14 10.64
N ALA A 317 17.19 19.43 10.76
CA ALA A 317 16.13 19.92 11.64
C ALA A 317 14.74 19.44 11.20
N ASP A 318 14.45 19.49 9.90
CA ASP A 318 13.17 19.04 9.33
C ASP A 318 12.92 17.55 9.62
N VAL A 319 13.93 16.68 9.47
CA VAL A 319 13.82 15.25 9.80
C VAL A 319 13.56 15.06 11.30
N ALA A 320 14.32 15.73 12.17
CA ALA A 320 14.13 15.60 13.62
C ALA A 320 12.73 16.00 14.06
N ILE A 321 12.16 17.05 13.46
CA ILE A 321 10.79 17.50 13.72
C ILE A 321 9.77 16.48 13.18
N LYS A 322 9.92 16.03 11.92
CA LYS A 322 9.00 15.05 11.31
C LYS A 322 8.99 13.72 12.07
N LEU A 323 10.12 13.26 12.58
CA LEU A 323 10.19 12.03 13.39
C LEU A 323 9.35 12.14 14.67
N LYS A 324 9.40 13.29 15.36
CA LYS A 324 8.58 13.54 16.56
C LYS A 324 7.08 13.53 16.24
N PHE A 325 6.67 14.27 15.21
CA PHE A 325 5.26 14.28 14.78
C PHE A 325 4.77 12.90 14.33
N LEU A 326 5.62 12.16 13.62
CA LEU A 326 5.30 10.81 13.17
C LEU A 326 5.11 9.87 14.37
N GLU A 327 5.95 9.95 15.39
CA GLU A 327 5.83 9.10 16.58
C GLU A 327 4.51 9.33 17.31
N GLU A 328 4.12 10.59 17.52
CA GLU A 328 2.83 10.93 18.11
C GLU A 328 1.65 10.43 17.27
N ASN A 329 1.69 10.65 15.95
CA ASN A 329 0.63 10.18 15.05
C ASN A 329 0.54 8.66 15.03
N LYS A 330 1.69 7.97 14.96
CA LYS A 330 1.78 6.51 14.98
C LYS A 330 1.14 5.95 16.24
N ILE A 331 1.48 6.47 17.42
CA ILE A 331 0.90 6.01 18.69
C ILE A 331 -0.62 6.18 18.68
N LYS A 332 -1.12 7.36 18.29
CA LYS A 332 -2.57 7.66 18.23
C LYS A 332 -3.31 6.71 17.29
N VAL A 333 -2.80 6.53 16.06
CA VAL A 333 -3.42 5.65 15.06
C VAL A 333 -3.39 4.20 15.54
N MET A 334 -2.23 3.70 15.97
CA MET A 334 -2.08 2.30 16.39
C MET A 334 -2.91 1.99 17.62
N HIS A 335 -3.00 2.90 18.59
CA HIS A 335 -3.85 2.71 19.76
C HIS A 335 -5.33 2.51 19.36
N LYS A 336 -5.88 3.43 18.54
CA LYS A 336 -7.28 3.31 18.05
C LYS A 336 -7.48 2.04 17.23
N GLN A 337 -6.58 1.76 16.28
CA GLN A 337 -6.74 0.65 15.34
C GLN A 337 -6.59 -0.72 16.01
N LEU A 338 -5.63 -0.88 16.93
CA LEU A 338 -5.46 -2.14 17.67
C LEU A 338 -6.66 -2.43 18.58
N LEU A 339 -7.20 -1.41 19.24
CA LEU A 339 -8.37 -1.56 20.09
C LEU A 339 -9.62 -1.92 19.28
N LEU A 340 -9.89 -1.22 18.17
CA LEU A 340 -11.02 -1.53 17.30
C LEU A 340 -10.92 -2.94 16.70
N PHE A 341 -9.71 -3.34 16.28
CA PHE A 341 -9.47 -4.69 15.77
C PHE A 341 -9.74 -5.75 16.84
N HIS A 342 -9.21 -5.58 18.06
CA HIS A 342 -9.46 -6.49 19.16
C HIS A 342 -10.96 -6.58 19.50
N ASN A 343 -11.63 -5.44 19.64
CA ASN A 343 -13.06 -5.40 19.98
C ASN A 343 -13.91 -6.09 18.91
N ALA A 344 -13.62 -5.89 17.63
CA ALA A 344 -14.32 -6.57 16.54
C ALA A 344 -14.14 -8.09 16.59
N ILE A 345 -12.93 -8.57 16.84
CA ILE A 345 -12.62 -10.00 16.96
C ILE A 345 -13.36 -10.59 18.18
N SER A 346 -13.24 -9.95 19.34
CA SER A 346 -13.91 -10.39 20.58
C SER A 346 -15.43 -10.41 20.43
N ALA A 347 -16.00 -9.37 19.82
CA ALA A 347 -17.45 -9.28 19.57
C ALA A 347 -17.94 -10.38 18.62
N TYR A 348 -17.18 -10.69 17.55
CA TYR A 348 -17.52 -11.79 16.64
C TYR A 348 -17.61 -13.12 17.39
N PHE A 349 -16.60 -13.47 18.19
CA PHE A 349 -16.60 -14.74 18.91
C PHE A 349 -17.64 -14.78 20.04
N ALA A 350 -17.79 -13.70 20.82
CA ALA A 350 -18.79 -13.62 21.88
C ALA A 350 -20.23 -13.67 21.34
N GLY A 351 -20.50 -12.95 20.24
CA GLY A 351 -21.81 -12.96 19.57
C GLY A 351 -22.18 -14.32 18.99
N ASN A 352 -21.19 -15.12 18.59
CA ASN A 352 -21.39 -16.48 18.10
C ASN A 352 -21.49 -17.52 19.23
N GLN A 353 -20.85 -17.28 20.39
CA GLN A 353 -20.82 -18.23 21.52
C GLN A 353 -22.22 -18.53 22.06
N GLN A 354 -23.04 -17.50 22.31
CA GLN A 354 -24.37 -17.69 22.89
C GLN A 354 -25.26 -18.58 22.02
N GLN A 355 -25.17 -18.43 20.69
CA GLN A 355 -25.94 -19.25 19.78
C GLN A 355 -25.40 -20.68 19.71
N LEU A 356 -24.06 -20.84 19.69
CA LEU A 356 -23.45 -22.16 19.71
C LEU A 356 -23.87 -22.96 20.95
N GLU A 357 -23.94 -22.32 22.12
CA GLU A 357 -24.44 -22.95 23.34
C GLU A 357 -25.92 -23.36 23.24
N GLN A 358 -26.76 -22.58 22.54
CA GLN A 358 -28.16 -22.95 22.29
C GLN A 358 -28.27 -24.15 21.34
N THR A 359 -27.51 -24.16 20.25
CA THR A 359 -27.49 -25.27 19.30
C THR A 359 -26.97 -26.56 19.95
N LEU A 360 -25.93 -26.48 20.79
CA LEU A 360 -25.41 -27.63 21.53
C LEU A 360 -26.42 -28.21 22.53
N LYS A 361 -27.25 -27.35 23.16
CA LYS A 361 -28.35 -27.84 24.02
C LYS A 361 -29.40 -28.61 23.23
N GLN A 362 -29.65 -28.25 21.96
CA GLN A 362 -30.58 -28.98 21.10
C GLN A 362 -30.05 -30.37 20.73
N PHE A 363 -28.74 -30.54 20.50
CA PHE A 363 -28.14 -31.87 20.29
C PHE A 363 -28.26 -32.80 21.51
N ASN A 364 -28.29 -32.24 22.72
CA ASN A 364 -28.41 -33.02 23.96
C ASN A 364 -29.86 -33.39 24.33
N ILE A 365 -30.85 -32.83 23.64
CA ILE A 365 -32.23 -33.32 23.68
C ILE A 365 -32.29 -34.44 22.65
N LYS A 366 -32.52 -35.68 23.07
CA LYS A 366 -32.66 -36.83 22.15
C LYS A 366 -33.63 -36.44 21.02
N LEU A 367 -33.11 -36.17 19.83
CA LEU A 367 -33.90 -36.14 18.59
C LEU A 367 -34.71 -37.45 18.60
N LYS A 368 -36.04 -37.33 18.57
CA LYS A 368 -36.89 -38.52 18.45
C LYS A 368 -36.47 -39.21 17.17
N THR A 369 -35.90 -40.41 17.26
CA THR A 369 -35.43 -41.17 16.09
C THR A 369 -36.54 -41.20 15.04
N PRO A 370 -36.37 -40.51 13.89
CA PRO A 370 -37.34 -40.57 12.82
C PRO A 370 -37.32 -41.99 12.28
N GLY A 371 -38.39 -42.76 12.53
CA GLY A 371 -38.46 -44.19 12.20
C GLY A 371 -38.58 -45.16 13.37
N ALA A 372 -38.58 -44.71 14.63
CA ALA A 372 -38.83 -45.63 15.77
C ALA A 372 -40.22 -46.30 15.74
N GLU A 373 -41.17 -45.76 14.97
CA GLU A 373 -42.52 -46.31 14.79
C GLU A 373 -42.70 -47.17 13.53
N LYS A 374 -41.70 -47.23 12.62
CA LYS A 374 -41.77 -48.07 11.41
C LYS A 374 -40.67 -49.13 11.47
N PRO A 375 -41.01 -50.44 11.37
CA PRO A 375 -40.00 -51.48 11.37
C PRO A 375 -38.97 -51.23 10.27
N SER A 376 -37.73 -51.63 10.52
CA SER A 376 -36.74 -51.68 9.45
C SER A 376 -37.28 -52.59 8.34
N TRP A 377 -37.10 -52.27 7.06
CA TRP A 377 -37.52 -53.15 5.96
C TRP A 377 -36.95 -54.58 6.09
N LEU A 378 -35.82 -54.74 6.79
CA LEU A 378 -35.21 -56.03 7.13
C LEU A 378 -36.00 -56.84 8.18
N GLU A 379 -36.89 -56.21 8.95
CA GLU A 379 -37.76 -56.85 9.94
C GLU A 379 -39.11 -57.30 9.35
N GLU A 380 -39.43 -56.89 8.10
CA GLU A 380 -40.66 -57.24 7.38
C GLU A 380 -40.51 -58.44 6.41
N GLN A 381 -39.36 -59.14 6.39
CA GLN A 381 -39.07 -60.28 5.50
C GLN A 381 -39.06 -61.63 6.21
#